data_AF-A0A1M6Z506-F1
#
_entry.id   AF-A0A1M6Z506-F1
#
_cell.length_a   1.000
_cell.length_b   1.000
_cell.length_c   1.000
_cell.angle_alpha   90.00
_cell.angle_beta   90.00
_cell.angle_gamma   90.00
#
_symmetry.space_group_name_H-M   'P 1'
#
loop_
_entity.id
_entity.type
_entity.pdbx_description
1 polymer ?
#
loop_
_entity_poly.entity_id
_entity_poly.type
_entity_poly.pdbx_seq_one_letter_code
_entity_poly.pdbx_strand_id
1 'polypeptide(L)'
;MCYKKFIVSRLILLVGTFFWACSSESASGGNEPFEGSINGVSQKGPFLEGSSVVMQELEGKTLAQTGKSFRGKVINDRGDFSIENIALDYPYVLLEVNGYYRNEVTGKKSKGSIFMKAIADVSGQSKVNINLLTHLEYERVQTLVEQNNMSIEEAKRQADREIFAAFYADVDYDKVEHLSIFGNGDGDAALLAINVLLLGNESEADFMARFATMGQDFAADGVWNDSLLKIKIADFACEASRSGKLAEIRQNIESWKIADVPPFETYVNRFWVNQYGLGECNTSNLGMRKLFVDGTESSVFRDSAFKCTENGWAPYSNNEVYSKSVEDECTAENEGEVKVVWVGNPKYGYDTYNRCESGLWVRGNISLTCDTTGVQVGDLCRKTGTINIFQAGMNAALPEYVFVYAGNGIWEDFDGLAKMTKQCTAENEDDMEKIVYGRGDNTLTVFYKCTGGAWT
;
A
#
# COMPACT_ATOMS: atom_id res chain seq x y z
N MET A 1 35.56 -14.82 58.72
CA MET A 1 36.02 -14.08 59.91
C MET A 1 35.48 -12.65 59.82
N CYS A 2 34.72 -12.23 60.85
CA CYS A 2 34.31 -10.86 61.24
C CYS A 2 33.80 -9.89 60.13
N TYR A 3 32.51 -9.62 59.93
CA TYR A 3 31.45 -9.07 60.81
C TYR A 3 31.68 -7.61 61.24
N LYS A 4 30.82 -6.69 60.76
CA LYS A 4 30.29 -5.59 61.58
C LYS A 4 28.90 -5.14 61.10
N LYS A 5 27.93 -5.39 61.99
CA LYS A 5 26.56 -4.86 62.05
C LYS A 5 26.57 -3.34 62.18
N PHE A 6 25.55 -2.70 61.62
CA PHE A 6 24.85 -1.62 62.32
C PHE A 6 23.34 -1.85 62.25
N ILE A 7 22.72 -1.74 63.42
CA ILE A 7 21.33 -2.03 63.75
C ILE A 7 20.66 -0.68 64.03
N VAL A 8 19.50 -0.48 63.39
CA VAL A 8 18.27 0.17 63.89
C VAL A 8 18.31 1.67 64.20
N SER A 9 17.46 2.43 63.48
CA SER A 9 16.48 3.29 64.15
C SER A 9 15.25 3.52 63.28
N ARG A 10 14.08 3.45 63.91
CA ARG A 10 12.74 3.60 63.35
C ARG A 10 12.47 5.05 62.97
N LEU A 11 11.78 5.27 61.85
CA LEU A 11 10.81 6.36 61.76
C LEU A 11 9.64 5.92 60.87
N ILE A 12 8.54 5.58 61.54
CA ILE A 12 7.23 5.39 60.91
C ILE A 12 6.72 6.79 60.60
N LEU A 13 6.74 7.18 59.33
CA LEU A 13 6.07 8.40 58.87
C LEU A 13 4.67 7.99 58.36
N LEU A 14 3.66 8.22 59.21
CA LEU A 14 2.25 8.25 58.81
C LEU A 14 2.07 9.44 57.86
N VAL A 15 2.09 9.19 56.56
CA VAL A 15 1.62 10.15 55.56
C VAL A 15 0.11 10.00 55.49
N GLY A 16 -0.60 10.97 56.07
CA GLY A 16 -2.04 11.07 55.99
C GLY A 16 -2.47 11.20 54.53
N THR A 17 -3.36 10.29 54.11
CA THR A 17 -4.12 10.39 52.87
C THR A 17 -5.04 11.60 52.99
N PHE A 18 -4.61 12.74 52.44
CA PHE A 18 -5.53 13.79 52.05
C PHE A 18 -6.36 13.24 50.90
N PHE A 19 -7.62 12.89 51.20
CA PHE A 19 -8.66 12.76 50.19
C PHE A 19 -8.87 14.14 49.58
N TRP A 20 -8.11 14.46 48.54
CA TRP A 20 -8.58 15.39 47.53
C TRP A 20 -9.64 14.63 46.74
N ALA A 21 -10.89 14.82 47.17
CA ALA A 21 -12.04 14.65 46.31
C ALA A 21 -11.88 15.65 45.17
N CYS A 22 -11.17 15.22 44.12
CA CYS A 22 -11.30 15.86 42.83
C CYS A 22 -12.71 15.49 42.38
N SER A 23 -13.63 16.43 42.55
CA SER A 23 -14.87 16.45 41.79
C SER A 23 -14.46 16.45 40.33
N SER A 24 -14.38 15.27 39.72
CA SER A 24 -14.52 15.18 38.28
C SER A 24 -15.92 15.69 38.02
N GLU A 25 -16.02 16.91 37.49
CA GLU A 25 -17.16 17.27 36.68
C GLU A 25 -17.26 16.17 35.63
N SER A 26 -18.19 15.24 35.86
CA SER A 26 -18.77 14.47 34.78
C SER A 26 -19.39 15.52 33.87
N ALA A 27 -18.71 15.82 32.76
CA ALA A 27 -19.39 16.39 31.60
C ALA A 27 -20.45 15.36 31.20
N SER A 28 -21.63 15.49 31.80
CA SER A 28 -22.82 14.79 31.35
C SER A 28 -23.04 15.27 29.93
N GLY A 29 -22.92 14.38 28.95
CA GLY A 29 -23.43 14.61 27.60
C GLY A 29 -24.89 15.02 27.72
N GLY A 30 -25.12 16.33 27.64
CA GLY A 30 -26.41 16.94 27.91
C GLY A 30 -27.26 16.85 26.66
N ASN A 31 -28.48 16.33 26.78
CA ASN A 31 -29.57 16.54 25.84
C ASN A 31 -30.02 18.02 25.92
N GLU A 32 -29.09 18.95 25.75
CA GLU A 32 -29.37 20.38 25.74
C GLU A 32 -30.01 20.72 24.38
N PRO A 33 -31.17 21.40 24.37
CA PRO A 33 -31.80 21.85 23.14
C PRO A 33 -30.87 22.73 22.31
N PHE A 34 -30.97 22.64 20.98
CA PHE A 34 -30.22 23.49 20.05
C PHE A 34 -31.18 24.38 19.26
N GLU A 35 -30.94 25.69 19.29
CA GLU A 35 -31.63 26.66 18.43
C GLU A 35 -30.63 27.44 17.58
N GLY A 36 -30.88 27.55 16.28
CA GLY A 36 -30.03 28.37 15.41
C GLY A 36 -30.01 27.94 13.95
N SER A 37 -28.81 27.99 13.36
CA SER A 37 -28.55 27.55 11.99
C SER A 37 -27.41 26.54 11.99
N ILE A 38 -27.45 25.59 11.06
CA ILE A 38 -26.37 24.65 10.81
C ILE A 38 -25.86 24.93 9.41
N ASN A 39 -24.55 25.11 9.31
CA ASN A 39 -23.83 25.36 8.08
C ASN A 39 -22.79 24.26 7.87
N GLY A 40 -22.33 24.10 6.65
CA GLY A 40 -21.33 23.09 6.36
C GLY A 40 -20.97 23.06 4.90
N VAL A 41 -20.10 22.12 4.54
CA VAL A 41 -19.75 21.86 3.14
C VAL A 41 -20.04 20.41 2.81
N SER A 42 -20.60 20.17 1.63
CA SER A 42 -20.90 18.83 1.10
C SER A 42 -19.92 18.47 -0.01
N GLN A 43 -19.08 17.44 0.22
CA GLN A 43 -17.88 17.21 -0.58
C GLN A 43 -17.57 15.72 -0.83
N LYS A 44 -17.94 15.25 -2.03
CA LYS A 44 -17.20 14.21 -2.77
C LYS A 44 -16.13 14.96 -3.59
N GLY A 45 -16.52 15.52 -4.72
CA GLY A 45 -16.18 16.93 -5.00
C GLY A 45 -17.33 17.81 -4.51
N PRO A 46 -17.26 19.14 -4.70
CA PRO A 46 -18.36 20.02 -4.34
C PRO A 46 -19.67 19.56 -4.96
N PHE A 47 -20.71 19.35 -4.15
CA PHE A 47 -22.05 19.23 -4.69
C PHE A 47 -22.44 20.53 -5.38
N LEU A 48 -23.23 20.41 -6.44
CA LEU A 48 -23.65 21.57 -7.22
C LEU A 48 -24.69 22.39 -6.44
N GLU A 49 -24.64 23.71 -6.65
CA GLU A 49 -25.66 24.63 -6.13
C GLU A 49 -27.07 24.14 -6.45
N GLY A 50 -27.96 24.21 -5.46
CA GLY A 50 -29.33 23.71 -5.56
C GLY A 50 -29.50 22.23 -5.19
N SER A 51 -28.42 21.49 -4.92
CA SER A 51 -28.52 20.12 -4.37
C SER A 51 -29.27 20.14 -3.03
N SER A 52 -30.10 19.12 -2.79
CA SER A 52 -30.97 19.05 -1.63
C SER A 52 -30.18 18.63 -0.40
N VAL A 53 -30.39 19.31 0.73
CA VAL A 53 -29.87 18.88 2.04
C VAL A 53 -31.06 18.70 2.98
N VAL A 54 -31.17 17.50 3.55
CA VAL A 54 -32.19 17.17 4.55
C VAL A 54 -31.50 16.90 5.87
N MET A 55 -32.03 17.47 6.94
CA MET A 55 -31.59 17.20 8.29
C MET A 55 -32.74 16.60 9.09
N GLN A 56 -32.45 15.59 9.89
CA GLN A 56 -33.38 14.93 10.79
C GLN A 56 -32.78 14.90 12.19
N GLU A 57 -33.58 15.24 13.19
CA GLU A 57 -33.18 15.10 14.59
C GLU A 57 -33.17 13.63 15.01
N LEU A 58 -32.17 13.26 15.80
CA LEU A 58 -31.98 11.93 16.35
C LEU A 58 -32.02 11.97 17.88
N GLU A 59 -32.62 10.95 18.48
CA GLU A 59 -32.56 10.73 19.93
C GLU A 59 -31.17 10.23 20.36
N GLY A 60 -30.68 10.71 21.50
CA GLY A 60 -29.28 10.57 21.90
C GLY A 60 -28.83 9.18 22.36
N LYS A 61 -29.73 8.22 22.59
CA LYS A 61 -29.39 6.86 23.01
C LYS A 61 -29.54 5.82 21.93
N THR A 62 -30.50 6.02 21.02
CA THR A 62 -30.93 5.02 20.05
C THR A 62 -30.71 5.45 18.61
N LEU A 63 -30.34 6.72 18.37
CA LEU A 63 -30.35 7.35 17.05
C LEU A 63 -31.73 7.31 16.36
N ALA A 64 -32.80 7.05 17.12
CA ALA A 64 -34.15 7.03 16.56
C ALA A 64 -34.54 8.44 16.09
N GLN A 65 -35.11 8.53 14.90
CA GLN A 65 -35.62 9.79 14.37
C GLN A 65 -36.80 10.28 15.19
N THR A 66 -36.78 11.53 15.64
CA THR A 66 -37.85 12.11 16.46
C THR A 66 -39.07 12.57 15.62
N GLY A 67 -38.87 12.71 14.31
CA GLY A 67 -39.83 13.27 13.37
C GLY A 67 -39.60 14.76 13.05
N LYS A 68 -38.72 15.46 13.77
CA LYS A 68 -38.30 16.82 13.36
C LYS A 68 -37.38 16.73 12.16
N SER A 69 -37.73 17.46 11.09
CA SER A 69 -36.95 17.50 9.87
C SER A 69 -36.88 18.92 9.30
N PHE A 70 -35.70 19.29 8.86
CA PHE A 70 -35.38 20.59 8.29
C PHE A 70 -34.78 20.38 6.90
N ARG A 71 -34.99 21.35 6.02
CA ARG A 71 -34.47 21.30 4.64
C ARG A 71 -33.64 22.52 4.37
N GLY A 72 -32.49 22.30 3.75
CA GLY A 72 -31.66 23.32 3.15
C GLY A 72 -31.29 22.94 1.73
N LYS A 73 -30.34 23.68 1.20
CA LYS A 73 -29.76 23.41 -0.11
C LYS A 73 -28.30 23.81 -0.11
N VAL A 74 -27.55 23.25 -1.05
CA VAL A 74 -26.24 23.79 -1.40
C VAL A 74 -26.43 25.17 -2.03
N ILE A 75 -25.71 26.17 -1.51
CA ILE A 75 -25.89 27.59 -1.81
C ILE A 75 -24.80 28.17 -2.72
N ASN A 76 -23.75 27.42 -3.06
CA ASN A 76 -22.71 27.87 -3.96
C ASN A 76 -21.92 26.71 -4.61
N ASP A 77 -20.98 27.07 -5.49
CA ASP A 77 -20.11 26.14 -6.22
C ASP A 77 -19.05 25.43 -5.35
N ARG A 78 -18.83 25.87 -4.10
CA ARG A 78 -17.92 25.23 -3.14
C ARG A 78 -18.57 24.02 -2.45
N GLY A 79 -19.89 23.87 -2.59
CA GLY A 79 -20.67 22.84 -1.91
C GLY A 79 -21.16 23.29 -0.53
N ASP A 80 -21.05 24.58 -0.20
CA ASP A 80 -21.51 25.11 1.08
C ASP A 80 -23.03 24.96 1.15
N PHE A 81 -23.55 24.56 2.31
CA PHE A 81 -24.98 24.50 2.58
C PHE A 81 -25.31 25.22 3.88
N SER A 82 -26.57 25.64 3.99
CA SER A 82 -27.13 26.24 5.19
C SER A 82 -28.54 25.73 5.43
N ILE A 83 -28.85 25.48 6.70
CA ILE A 83 -30.17 25.15 7.22
C ILE A 83 -30.45 26.13 8.35
N GLU A 84 -31.47 26.95 8.18
CA GLU A 84 -31.83 28.03 9.11
C GLU A 84 -33.06 27.67 9.95
N ASN A 85 -33.26 28.40 11.05
CA ASN A 85 -34.44 28.30 11.93
C ASN A 85 -34.65 26.90 12.50
N ILE A 86 -33.57 26.30 12.97
CA ILE A 86 -33.53 24.97 13.57
C ILE A 86 -33.91 25.10 15.05
N ALA A 87 -34.73 24.17 15.53
CA ALA A 87 -35.07 24.01 16.93
C ALA A 87 -35.11 22.50 17.29
N LEU A 88 -34.06 22.03 17.96
CA LEU A 88 -33.86 20.63 18.36
C LEU A 88 -34.06 20.47 19.86
N ASP A 89 -34.73 19.39 20.26
CA ASP A 89 -34.77 18.86 21.61
C ASP A 89 -33.49 18.05 21.92
N TYR A 90 -32.86 17.46 20.90
CA TYR A 90 -31.61 16.69 21.02
C TYR A 90 -30.55 17.23 20.07
N PRO A 91 -29.28 17.36 20.49
CA PRO A 91 -28.21 17.94 19.66
C PRO A 91 -27.67 16.97 18.59
N TYR A 92 -28.33 15.84 18.33
CA TYR A 92 -27.87 14.83 17.39
C TYR A 92 -28.68 14.90 16.10
N VAL A 93 -27.99 14.90 14.96
CA VAL A 93 -28.62 15.05 13.65
C VAL A 93 -28.12 14.02 12.65
N LEU A 94 -29.02 13.57 11.78
CA LEU A 94 -28.71 12.92 10.52
C LEU A 94 -28.84 13.94 9.39
N LEU A 95 -27.73 14.22 8.72
CA LEU A 95 -27.68 15.02 7.51
C LEU A 95 -27.62 14.10 6.29
N GLU A 96 -28.41 14.41 5.27
CA GLU A 96 -28.37 13.76 3.96
C GLU A 96 -28.30 14.81 2.87
N VAL A 97 -27.26 14.76 2.03
CA VAL A 97 -27.17 15.53 0.80
C VAL A 97 -27.52 14.65 -0.38
N ASN A 98 -28.29 15.16 -1.33
CA ASN A 98 -28.59 14.49 -2.60
C ASN A 98 -28.44 15.46 -3.76
N GLY A 99 -27.62 15.11 -4.74
CA GLY A 99 -27.43 15.93 -5.92
C GLY A 99 -26.28 15.49 -6.82
N TYR A 100 -26.02 16.30 -7.84
CA TYR A 100 -24.87 16.16 -8.71
C TYR A 100 -23.64 16.79 -8.03
N TYR A 101 -22.45 16.37 -8.44
CA TYR A 101 -21.18 16.86 -7.88
C TYR A 101 -20.16 17.14 -8.98
N ARG A 102 -19.10 17.87 -8.65
CA ARG A 102 -17.92 18.01 -9.53
C ARG A 102 -17.01 16.82 -9.34
N ASN A 103 -16.74 16.09 -10.40
CA ASN A 103 -15.92 14.89 -10.38
C ASN A 103 -14.43 15.26 -10.55
N GLU A 104 -13.64 15.00 -9.52
CA GLU A 104 -12.22 15.29 -9.39
C GLU A 104 -11.40 14.59 -10.48
N VAL A 105 -11.78 13.34 -10.81
CA VAL A 105 -11.05 12.50 -11.77
C VAL A 105 -11.23 12.96 -13.22
N THR A 106 -12.43 13.44 -13.57
CA THR A 106 -12.78 13.83 -14.94
C THR A 106 -12.79 15.34 -15.17
N GLY A 107 -12.77 16.15 -14.11
CA GLY A 107 -12.93 17.61 -14.13
C GLY A 107 -14.34 18.10 -14.49
N LYS A 108 -15.29 17.19 -14.74
CA LYS A 108 -16.66 17.49 -15.20
C LYS A 108 -17.68 17.36 -14.08
N LYS A 109 -18.89 17.85 -14.32
CA LYS A 109 -20.06 17.53 -13.48
C LYS A 109 -20.40 16.05 -13.64
N SER A 110 -20.83 15.41 -12.57
CA SER A 110 -21.30 14.02 -12.57
C SER A 110 -22.45 13.82 -13.55
N LYS A 111 -22.59 12.61 -14.09
CA LYS A 111 -23.69 12.25 -15.00
C LYS A 111 -24.94 11.79 -14.26
N GLY A 112 -24.77 11.34 -13.02
CA GLY A 112 -25.84 10.98 -12.10
C GLY A 112 -25.74 11.75 -10.79
N SER A 113 -26.87 11.81 -10.07
CA SER A 113 -26.88 12.25 -8.69
C SER A 113 -26.45 11.12 -7.76
N ILE A 114 -25.78 11.48 -6.68
CA ILE A 114 -25.47 10.59 -5.57
C ILE A 114 -26.09 11.16 -4.28
N PHE A 115 -26.07 10.37 -3.22
CA PHE A 115 -26.38 10.85 -1.88
C PHE A 115 -25.22 10.53 -0.93
N MET A 116 -25.09 11.33 0.12
CA MET A 116 -24.16 11.05 1.22
C MET A 116 -24.84 11.40 2.54
N LYS A 117 -24.44 10.69 3.59
CA LYS A 117 -24.98 10.86 4.95
C LYS A 117 -23.90 11.29 5.93
N ALA A 118 -24.31 11.91 7.02
CA ALA A 118 -23.46 12.20 8.18
C ALA A 118 -24.32 12.16 9.45
N ILE A 119 -23.82 11.49 10.49
CA ILE A 119 -24.34 11.64 11.86
C ILE A 119 -23.42 12.61 12.58
N ALA A 120 -23.98 13.62 13.23
CA ALA A 120 -23.19 14.62 13.94
C ALA A 120 -23.83 15.04 15.26
N ASP A 121 -22.97 15.44 16.19
CA ASP A 121 -23.32 16.18 17.39
C ASP A 121 -23.09 17.68 17.14
N VAL A 122 -24.17 18.45 17.25
CA VAL A 122 -24.19 19.91 17.05
C VAL A 122 -24.21 20.67 18.38
N SER A 123 -23.99 19.98 19.50
CA SER A 123 -23.77 20.62 20.80
C SER A 123 -22.53 21.52 20.71
N GLY A 124 -22.71 22.81 20.99
CA GLY A 124 -21.63 23.80 20.99
C GLY A 124 -21.02 24.16 19.62
N GLN A 125 -21.47 23.58 18.51
CA GLN A 125 -20.98 23.90 17.17
C GLN A 125 -22.08 23.89 16.11
N SER A 126 -22.09 24.91 15.24
CA SER A 126 -23.04 25.05 14.14
C SER A 126 -22.49 24.63 12.79
N LYS A 127 -21.33 23.96 12.75
CA LYS A 127 -20.64 23.59 11.52
C LYS A 127 -20.42 22.09 11.41
N VAL A 128 -21.00 21.48 10.39
CA VAL A 128 -20.90 20.03 10.12
C VAL A 128 -20.73 19.81 8.62
N ASN A 129 -19.61 19.24 8.19
CA ASN A 129 -19.41 18.87 6.80
C ASN A 129 -19.98 17.48 6.51
N ILE A 130 -20.42 17.26 5.27
CA ILE A 130 -20.81 15.95 4.75
C ILE A 130 -19.75 15.53 3.73
N ASN A 131 -19.04 14.44 3.98
CA ASN A 131 -18.00 13.94 3.08
C ASN A 131 -18.05 12.41 2.98
N LEU A 132 -17.11 11.79 2.26
CA LEU A 132 -17.13 10.33 2.09
C LEU A 132 -16.85 9.57 3.38
N LEU A 133 -16.04 10.11 4.29
CA LEU A 133 -15.77 9.47 5.57
C LEU A 133 -17.01 9.49 6.46
N THR A 134 -17.73 10.61 6.52
CA THR A 134 -19.00 10.70 7.27
C THR A 134 -20.05 9.72 6.73
N HIS A 135 -20.01 9.45 5.42
CA HIS A 135 -20.91 8.49 4.80
C HIS A 135 -20.53 7.04 5.10
N LEU A 136 -19.23 6.72 5.11
CA LEU A 136 -18.73 5.38 5.45
C LEU A 136 -18.95 5.04 6.93
N GLU A 137 -18.83 6.01 7.84
CA GLU A 137 -19.06 5.77 9.27
C GLU A 137 -20.53 5.56 9.62
N TYR A 138 -21.45 6.00 8.75
CA TYR A 138 -22.88 6.06 9.06
C TYR A 138 -23.43 4.74 9.61
N GLU A 139 -23.25 3.63 8.89
CA GLU A 139 -23.77 2.32 9.32
C GLU A 139 -22.99 1.77 10.52
N ARG A 140 -21.68 2.07 10.61
CA ARG A 140 -20.85 1.64 11.74
C ARG A 140 -21.26 2.34 13.04
N VAL A 141 -21.51 3.64 13.00
CA VAL A 141 -22.01 4.40 14.15
C VAL A 141 -23.35 3.87 14.61
N GLN A 142 -24.27 3.57 13.68
CA GLN A 142 -25.55 2.94 14.02
C GLN A 142 -25.35 1.60 14.74
N THR A 143 -24.52 0.70 14.20
CA THR A 143 -24.22 -0.59 14.84
C THR A 143 -23.65 -0.42 16.25
N LEU A 144 -22.67 0.47 16.43
CA LEU A 144 -22.03 0.69 17.73
C LEU A 144 -22.99 1.25 18.78
N VAL A 145 -23.91 2.14 18.38
CA VAL A 145 -24.93 2.68 19.30
C VAL A 145 -26.00 1.63 19.59
N GLU A 146 -26.61 1.04 18.55
CA GLU A 146 -27.78 0.16 18.69
C GLU A 146 -27.44 -1.22 19.27
N GLN A 147 -26.32 -1.81 18.86
CA GLN A 147 -25.96 -3.19 19.23
C GLN A 147 -24.97 -3.22 20.40
N ASN A 148 -24.05 -2.26 20.46
CA ASN A 148 -23.00 -2.23 21.50
C ASN A 148 -23.34 -1.28 22.66
N ASN A 149 -24.48 -0.56 22.60
CA ASN A 149 -24.93 0.42 23.61
C ASN A 149 -23.88 1.50 23.91
N MET A 150 -23.09 1.90 22.89
CA MET A 150 -22.12 2.98 23.03
C MET A 150 -22.80 4.34 22.95
N SER A 151 -22.22 5.35 23.60
CA SER A 151 -22.63 6.73 23.34
C SER A 151 -22.30 7.14 21.90
N ILE A 152 -23.03 8.11 21.35
CA ILE A 152 -22.80 8.61 19.97
C ILE A 152 -21.37 9.12 19.80
N GLU A 153 -20.85 9.85 20.80
CA GLU A 153 -19.47 10.36 20.79
C GLU A 153 -18.44 9.23 20.72
N GLU A 154 -18.58 8.20 21.56
CA GLU A 154 -17.67 7.05 21.56
C GLU A 154 -17.77 6.24 20.27
N ALA A 155 -19.00 6.04 19.78
CA ALA A 155 -19.28 5.33 18.54
C ALA A 155 -18.64 6.04 17.33
N LYS A 156 -18.83 7.36 17.20
CA LYS A 156 -18.17 8.16 16.14
C LYS A 156 -16.66 8.10 16.23
N ARG A 157 -16.08 8.35 17.41
CA ARG A 157 -14.63 8.28 17.60
C ARG A 157 -14.04 6.90 17.26
N GLN A 158 -14.79 5.82 17.51
CA GLN A 158 -14.37 4.48 17.11
C GLN A 158 -14.49 4.28 15.60
N ALA A 159 -15.65 4.58 15.01
CA ALA A 159 -15.91 4.43 13.58
C ALA A 159 -14.93 5.25 12.73
N ASP A 160 -14.68 6.51 13.12
CA ASP A 160 -13.70 7.40 12.48
C ASP A 160 -12.34 6.73 12.40
N ARG A 161 -11.83 6.24 13.53
CA ARG A 161 -10.50 5.61 13.60
C ARG A 161 -10.42 4.33 12.78
N GLU A 162 -11.45 3.48 12.85
CA GLU A 162 -11.53 2.23 12.09
C GLU A 162 -11.50 2.49 10.58
N ILE A 163 -12.33 3.41 10.09
CA ILE A 163 -12.44 3.71 8.67
C ILE A 163 -11.20 4.43 8.17
N PHE A 164 -10.69 5.40 8.92
CA PHE A 164 -9.48 6.12 8.50
C PHE A 164 -8.28 5.18 8.47
N ALA A 165 -8.09 4.33 9.49
CA ALA A 165 -7.00 3.35 9.56
C ALA A 165 -7.06 2.30 8.45
N ALA A 166 -8.23 2.03 7.88
CA ALA A 166 -8.35 1.15 6.71
C ALA A 166 -7.65 1.69 5.47
N PHE A 167 -7.39 3.01 5.41
CA PHE A 167 -6.60 3.67 4.37
C PHE A 167 -5.23 4.10 4.89
N TYR A 168 -5.18 4.79 6.03
CA TYR A 168 -3.99 5.38 6.62
C TYR A 168 -4.04 5.34 8.15
N ALA A 169 -3.07 4.66 8.78
CA ALA A 169 -3.02 4.53 10.24
C ALA A 169 -2.52 5.80 10.95
N ASP A 170 -1.65 6.59 10.31
CA ASP A 170 -0.87 7.66 10.95
C ASP A 170 -1.20 9.04 10.38
N VAL A 171 -2.48 9.43 10.39
CA VAL A 171 -2.92 10.75 9.91
C VAL A 171 -3.57 11.52 11.05
N ASP A 172 -3.14 12.76 11.24
CA ASP A 172 -3.70 13.65 12.24
C ASP A 172 -4.97 14.32 11.71
N TYR A 173 -6.06 14.17 12.46
CA TYR A 173 -7.35 14.81 12.24
C TYR A 173 -8.14 14.86 13.55
N ASP A 174 -9.04 15.84 13.68
CA ASP A 174 -9.91 15.96 14.86
C ASP A 174 -11.17 15.10 14.69
N LYS A 175 -12.08 15.52 13.79
CA LYS A 175 -13.31 14.80 13.46
C LYS A 175 -13.51 14.76 11.95
N VAL A 176 -14.04 13.66 11.43
CA VAL A 176 -14.28 13.53 9.98
C VAL A 176 -15.29 14.58 9.48
N GLU A 177 -16.28 14.97 10.29
CA GLU A 177 -17.22 16.06 9.95
C GLU A 177 -16.61 17.47 9.91
N HIS A 178 -15.34 17.64 10.28
CA HIS A 178 -14.63 18.93 10.16
C HIS A 178 -13.76 19.01 8.91
N LEU A 179 -13.43 17.85 8.32
CA LEU A 179 -12.55 17.76 7.16
C LEU A 179 -13.19 18.33 5.90
N SER A 180 -12.35 18.91 5.04
CA SER A 180 -12.71 19.48 3.76
C SER A 180 -11.67 19.15 2.69
N ILE A 181 -12.11 18.82 1.48
CA ILE A 181 -11.19 18.56 0.34
C ILE A 181 -10.36 19.79 -0.09
N PHE A 182 -10.69 20.97 0.46
CA PHE A 182 -9.96 22.23 0.26
C PHE A 182 -9.35 22.76 1.57
N GLY A 183 -9.32 21.94 2.62
CA GLY A 183 -8.61 22.26 3.84
C GLY A 183 -7.09 22.11 3.66
N ASN A 184 -6.34 22.53 4.68
CA ASN A 184 -4.88 22.57 4.66
C ASN A 184 -4.22 21.56 5.60
N GLY A 185 -5.01 20.73 6.29
CA GLY A 185 -4.51 19.68 7.18
C GLY A 185 -4.18 18.37 6.46
N ASP A 186 -3.44 17.51 7.14
CA ASP A 186 -3.11 16.17 6.65
C ASP A 186 -4.36 15.30 6.45
N GLY A 187 -5.33 15.41 7.37
CA GLY A 187 -6.65 14.77 7.22
C GLY A 187 -7.43 15.25 5.98
N ASP A 188 -7.29 16.51 5.58
CA ASP A 188 -7.95 17.07 4.39
C ASP A 188 -7.34 16.51 3.10
N ALA A 189 -6.01 16.42 3.04
CA ALA A 189 -5.28 15.82 1.94
C ALA A 189 -5.60 14.32 1.81
N ALA A 190 -5.66 13.61 2.94
CA ALA A 190 -6.03 12.20 2.99
C ALA A 190 -7.49 11.97 2.57
N LEU A 191 -8.44 12.83 3.00
CA LEU A 191 -9.83 12.77 2.54
C LEU A 191 -9.91 12.90 1.02
N LEU A 192 -9.24 13.90 0.43
CA LEU A 192 -9.22 14.05 -1.03
C LEU A 192 -8.60 12.84 -1.72
N ALA A 193 -7.55 12.25 -1.15
CA ALA A 193 -6.95 11.02 -1.69
C ALA A 193 -7.95 9.84 -1.65
N ILE A 194 -8.68 9.65 -0.55
CA ILE A 194 -9.73 8.63 -0.43
C ILE A 194 -10.81 8.85 -1.49
N ASN A 195 -11.20 10.11 -1.74
CA ASN A 195 -12.17 10.45 -2.77
C ASN A 195 -11.71 10.07 -4.18
N VAL A 196 -10.42 10.22 -4.48
CA VAL A 196 -9.81 9.81 -5.76
C VAL A 196 -9.69 8.29 -5.85
N LEU A 197 -9.20 7.64 -4.80
CA LEU A 197 -8.99 6.19 -4.73
C LEU A 197 -10.29 5.41 -4.91
N LEU A 198 -11.33 5.79 -4.17
CA LEU A 198 -12.62 5.07 -4.19
C LEU A 198 -13.42 5.33 -5.46
N LEU A 199 -13.23 6.50 -6.10
CA LEU A 199 -13.85 6.78 -7.39
C LEU A 199 -13.15 6.01 -8.53
N GLY A 200 -11.82 6.00 -8.57
CA GLY A 200 -11.07 5.33 -9.62
C GLY A 200 -11.55 5.73 -11.02
N ASN A 201 -11.95 4.74 -11.82
CA ASN A 201 -12.59 4.92 -13.13
C ASN A 201 -14.09 4.53 -13.12
N GLU A 202 -14.69 4.41 -11.94
CA GLU A 202 -16.05 3.90 -11.78
C GLU A 202 -17.13 4.89 -12.26
N SER A 203 -18.28 4.34 -12.66
CA SER A 203 -19.49 5.15 -12.84
C SER A 203 -20.05 5.59 -11.49
N GLU A 204 -20.94 6.61 -11.47
CA GLU A 204 -21.59 7.02 -10.22
C GLU A 204 -22.38 5.89 -9.56
N ALA A 205 -22.96 4.98 -10.35
CA ALA A 205 -23.72 3.84 -9.85
C ALA A 205 -22.79 2.79 -9.21
N ASP A 206 -21.69 2.43 -9.89
CA ASP A 206 -20.72 1.47 -9.38
C ASP A 206 -19.98 2.02 -8.16
N PHE A 207 -19.71 3.33 -8.15
CA PHE A 207 -19.21 4.06 -7.00
C PHE A 207 -20.15 3.93 -5.80
N MET A 208 -21.45 4.22 -5.94
CA MET A 208 -22.39 4.09 -4.81
C MET A 208 -22.58 2.62 -4.36
N ALA A 209 -22.57 1.66 -5.29
CA ALA A 209 -22.63 0.24 -4.95
C ALA A 209 -21.40 -0.20 -4.13
N ARG A 210 -20.22 0.28 -4.50
CA ARG A 210 -18.97 0.08 -3.74
C ARG A 210 -19.08 0.63 -2.32
N PHE A 211 -19.60 1.84 -2.14
CA PHE A 211 -19.81 2.43 -0.82
C PHE A 211 -20.80 1.64 0.04
N ALA A 212 -21.88 1.14 -0.54
CA ALA A 212 -22.84 0.31 0.17
C ALA A 212 -22.18 -0.98 0.71
N THR A 213 -21.40 -1.68 -0.13
CA THR A 213 -20.68 -2.89 0.29
C THR A 213 -19.63 -2.60 1.36
N MET A 214 -18.86 -1.50 1.20
CA MET A 214 -17.86 -1.10 2.21
C MET A 214 -18.51 -0.69 3.52
N GLY A 215 -19.62 0.06 3.49
CA GLY A 215 -20.39 0.44 4.67
C GLY A 215 -20.85 -0.78 5.46
N GLN A 216 -21.36 -1.80 4.78
CA GLN A 216 -21.78 -3.07 5.40
C GLN A 216 -20.63 -3.85 6.03
N ASP A 217 -19.47 -3.88 5.38
CA ASP A 217 -18.25 -4.54 5.89
C ASP A 217 -17.79 -3.84 7.17
N PHE A 218 -17.66 -2.50 7.15
CA PHE A 218 -17.33 -1.73 8.34
C PHE A 218 -18.40 -1.87 9.44
N ALA A 219 -19.69 -1.85 9.09
CA ALA A 219 -20.75 -1.99 10.06
C ALA A 219 -20.63 -3.28 10.87
N ALA A 220 -20.19 -4.38 10.26
CA ALA A 220 -20.07 -5.68 10.90
C ALA A 220 -19.02 -5.68 12.04
N ASP A 221 -17.80 -5.24 11.75
CA ASP A 221 -16.69 -5.36 12.70
C ASP A 221 -15.69 -4.19 12.71
N GLY A 222 -15.85 -3.20 11.83
CA GLY A 222 -14.94 -2.06 11.69
C GLY A 222 -13.71 -2.37 10.84
N VAL A 223 -13.69 -3.51 10.15
CA VAL A 223 -12.56 -3.94 9.31
C VAL A 223 -12.99 -3.95 7.85
N TRP A 224 -12.16 -3.39 6.98
CA TRP A 224 -12.33 -3.58 5.55
C TRP A 224 -11.66 -4.89 5.11
N ASN A 225 -12.46 -5.91 4.81
CA ASN A 225 -12.03 -7.28 4.53
C ASN A 225 -11.84 -7.59 3.03
N ASP A 226 -12.34 -6.73 2.14
CA ASP A 226 -12.26 -6.93 0.68
C ASP A 226 -10.85 -6.66 0.12
N SER A 227 -9.97 -7.66 0.26
CA SER A 227 -8.60 -7.64 -0.27
C SER A 227 -8.54 -7.48 -1.79
N LEU A 228 -9.48 -8.07 -2.53
CA LEU A 228 -9.55 -7.94 -3.99
C LEU A 228 -9.81 -6.49 -4.41
N LEU A 229 -10.72 -5.82 -3.70
CA LEU A 229 -11.02 -4.42 -3.96
C LEU A 229 -9.85 -3.50 -3.59
N LYS A 230 -9.19 -3.76 -2.45
CA LYS A 230 -7.99 -3.02 -2.03
C LYS A 230 -6.89 -3.09 -3.08
N ILE A 231 -6.61 -4.28 -3.62
CA ILE A 231 -5.61 -4.47 -4.67
C ILE A 231 -6.02 -3.78 -5.97
N LYS A 232 -7.29 -3.86 -6.40
CA LYS A 232 -7.76 -3.12 -7.59
C LYS A 232 -7.62 -1.60 -7.44
N ILE A 233 -7.91 -1.05 -6.26
CA ILE A 233 -7.72 0.37 -5.97
C ILE A 233 -6.22 0.71 -5.96
N ALA A 234 -5.37 -0.16 -5.41
CA ALA A 234 -3.92 0.02 -5.42
C ALA A 234 -3.35 0.02 -6.84
N ASP A 235 -3.83 -0.88 -7.72
CA ASP A 235 -3.47 -0.91 -9.13
C ASP A 235 -3.82 0.40 -9.85
N PHE A 236 -5.04 0.91 -9.62
CA PHE A 236 -5.44 2.22 -10.15
C PHE A 236 -4.51 3.33 -9.64
N ALA A 237 -4.20 3.34 -8.35
CA ALA A 237 -3.36 4.36 -7.74
C ALA A 237 -1.90 4.31 -8.24
N CYS A 238 -1.32 3.11 -8.37
CA CYS A 238 -0.02 2.89 -8.98
C CYS A 238 -0.01 3.40 -10.44
N GLU A 239 -1.02 3.05 -11.22
CA GLU A 239 -1.19 3.52 -12.60
C GLU A 239 -1.31 5.04 -12.68
N ALA A 240 -2.13 5.63 -11.82
CA ALA A 240 -2.39 7.06 -11.82
C ALA A 240 -1.12 7.86 -11.47
N SER A 241 -0.31 7.30 -10.56
CA SER A 241 0.95 7.90 -10.12
C SER A 241 2.01 7.92 -11.22
N ARG A 242 2.09 6.84 -12.02
CA ARG A 242 3.09 6.71 -13.10
C ARG A 242 2.71 7.37 -14.42
N SER A 243 1.41 7.50 -14.70
CA SER A 243 0.90 8.02 -15.99
C SER A 243 0.76 9.55 -16.01
N GLY A 244 1.03 10.24 -14.90
CA GLY A 244 0.77 11.67 -14.74
C GLY A 244 -0.70 11.99 -14.47
N LYS A 245 -1.56 10.97 -14.32
CA LYS A 245 -3.00 11.14 -14.06
C LYS A 245 -3.25 11.92 -12.77
N LEU A 246 -2.45 11.74 -11.73
CA LEU A 246 -2.60 12.54 -10.49
C LEU A 246 -2.43 14.04 -10.74
N ALA A 247 -1.48 14.43 -11.59
CA ALA A 247 -1.31 15.83 -11.99
C ALA A 247 -2.52 16.34 -12.81
N GLU A 248 -3.09 15.50 -13.68
CA GLU A 248 -4.34 15.83 -14.39
C GLU A 248 -5.51 16.04 -13.41
N ILE A 249 -5.64 15.17 -12.39
CA ILE A 249 -6.67 15.29 -11.35
C ILE A 249 -6.49 16.60 -10.57
N ARG A 250 -5.26 16.93 -10.17
CA ARG A 250 -4.96 18.23 -9.55
C ARG A 250 -5.39 19.39 -10.44
N GLN A 251 -4.99 19.38 -11.71
CA GLN A 251 -5.38 20.43 -12.67
C GLN A 251 -6.88 20.53 -12.85
N ASN A 252 -7.60 19.41 -12.86
CA ASN A 252 -9.06 19.36 -12.91
C ASN A 252 -9.67 20.11 -11.73
N ILE A 253 -9.20 19.85 -10.51
CA ILE A 253 -9.69 20.51 -9.29
C ILE A 253 -9.32 22.00 -9.27
N GLU A 254 -8.06 22.34 -9.60
CA GLU A 254 -7.57 23.73 -9.67
C GLU A 254 -8.36 24.56 -10.70
N SER A 255 -8.79 23.94 -11.80
CA SER A 255 -9.58 24.60 -12.84
C SER A 255 -10.94 25.11 -12.35
N TRP A 256 -11.44 24.58 -11.23
CA TRP A 256 -12.69 25.04 -10.62
C TRP A 256 -12.54 26.40 -9.95
N LYS A 257 -11.29 26.84 -9.65
CA LYS A 257 -10.99 28.14 -9.04
C LYS A 257 -11.72 28.38 -7.72
N ILE A 258 -11.86 27.34 -6.90
CA ILE A 258 -12.57 27.38 -5.62
C ILE A 258 -11.59 27.70 -4.48
N ALA A 259 -10.50 26.94 -4.38
CA ALA A 259 -9.48 27.04 -3.33
C ALA A 259 -8.23 26.27 -3.74
N ASP A 260 -7.17 26.40 -2.93
CA ASP A 260 -5.95 25.61 -3.09
C ASP A 260 -6.23 24.11 -2.86
N VAL A 261 -5.53 23.26 -3.60
CA VAL A 261 -5.71 21.81 -3.56
C VAL A 261 -4.66 21.20 -2.63
N PRO A 262 -5.05 20.51 -1.55
CA PRO A 262 -4.11 19.89 -0.63
C PRO A 262 -3.27 18.81 -1.33
N PRO A 263 -2.10 18.42 -0.78
CA PRO A 263 -1.16 17.47 -1.41
C PRO A 263 -1.65 16.01 -1.32
N PHE A 264 -2.79 15.71 -1.93
CA PHE A 264 -3.43 14.39 -1.88
C PHE A 264 -2.61 13.29 -2.56
N GLU A 265 -1.73 13.62 -3.51
CA GLU A 265 -0.91 12.65 -4.26
C GLU A 265 0.01 11.86 -3.33
N THR A 266 0.53 12.48 -2.27
CA THR A 266 1.33 11.80 -1.27
C THR A 266 0.55 10.65 -0.61
N TYR A 267 -0.73 10.86 -0.35
CA TYR A 267 -1.60 9.86 0.27
C TYR A 267 -2.03 8.79 -0.74
N VAL A 268 -2.35 9.16 -1.98
CA VAL A 268 -2.60 8.18 -3.05
C VAL A 268 -1.38 7.26 -3.24
N ASN A 269 -0.17 7.83 -3.26
CA ASN A 269 1.07 7.08 -3.38
C ASN A 269 1.29 6.13 -2.19
N ARG A 270 1.09 6.65 -0.97
CA ARG A 270 1.21 5.86 0.26
C ARG A 270 0.26 4.67 0.27
N PHE A 271 -0.97 4.84 -0.22
CA PHE A 271 -1.95 3.76 -0.26
C PHE A 271 -1.44 2.55 -1.05
N TRP A 272 -1.07 2.74 -2.32
CA TRP A 272 -0.65 1.61 -3.17
C TRP A 272 0.68 1.00 -2.73
N VAL A 273 1.63 1.84 -2.26
CA VAL A 273 2.91 1.38 -1.68
C VAL A 273 2.70 0.48 -0.48
N ASN A 274 1.75 0.83 0.39
CA ASN A 274 1.38 0.03 1.56
C ASN A 274 0.67 -1.26 1.15
N GLN A 275 -0.29 -1.20 0.22
CA GLN A 275 -0.98 -2.41 -0.26
C GLN A 275 -0.02 -3.39 -0.94
N TYR A 276 1.04 -2.91 -1.59
CA TYR A 276 2.07 -3.75 -2.21
C TYR A 276 3.18 -4.19 -1.26
N GLY A 277 3.17 -3.73 0.00
CA GLY A 277 4.19 -4.12 0.99
C GLY A 277 5.60 -3.59 0.69
N LEU A 278 5.72 -2.50 -0.08
CA LEU A 278 7.03 -1.99 -0.49
C LEU A 278 7.75 -1.24 0.65
N GLY A 279 7.01 -0.76 1.65
CA GLY A 279 7.58 0.02 2.75
C GLY A 279 8.09 1.38 2.30
N GLU A 280 8.91 2.04 3.12
CA GLU A 280 9.38 3.40 2.83
C GLU A 280 10.41 3.43 1.69
N CYS A 281 10.34 4.48 0.86
CA CYS A 281 11.37 4.81 -0.12
C CYS A 281 11.87 6.23 0.15
N ASN A 282 13.15 6.35 0.48
CA ASN A 282 13.80 7.60 0.84
C ASN A 282 15.29 7.58 0.42
N THR A 283 16.05 8.60 0.81
CA THR A 283 17.45 8.74 0.41
C THR A 283 18.37 7.62 0.88
N SER A 284 18.05 6.91 1.98
CA SER A 284 18.90 5.85 2.52
C SER A 284 18.77 4.52 1.78
N ASN A 285 17.71 4.33 1.00
CA ASN A 285 17.47 3.09 0.24
C ASN A 285 17.22 3.35 -1.26
N LEU A 286 17.74 4.45 -1.80
CA LEU A 286 17.70 4.70 -3.24
C LEU A 286 18.34 3.54 -4.01
N GLY A 287 17.64 3.09 -5.03
CA GLY A 287 18.06 1.96 -5.84
C GLY A 287 17.66 0.59 -5.31
N MET A 288 17.19 0.49 -4.05
CA MET A 288 16.60 -0.72 -3.49
C MET A 288 15.42 -1.18 -4.35
N ARG A 289 15.33 -2.49 -4.56
CA ARG A 289 14.27 -3.13 -5.32
C ARG A 289 13.43 -4.01 -4.41
N LYS A 290 12.14 -4.13 -4.73
CA LYS A 290 11.20 -5.04 -4.05
C LYS A 290 10.24 -5.66 -5.05
N LEU A 291 9.78 -6.87 -4.73
CA LEU A 291 8.88 -7.65 -5.58
C LEU A 291 7.50 -7.57 -4.97
N PHE A 292 6.52 -7.10 -5.73
CA PHE A 292 5.14 -7.20 -5.32
C PHE A 292 4.61 -8.59 -5.66
N VAL A 293 4.33 -9.39 -4.63
CA VAL A 293 3.74 -10.72 -4.76
C VAL A 293 2.26 -10.62 -4.38
N ASP A 294 1.39 -10.69 -5.38
CA ASP A 294 -0.05 -10.66 -5.16
C ASP A 294 -0.59 -12.06 -4.78
N GLY A 295 -0.93 -12.25 -3.52
CA GLY A 295 -1.56 -13.50 -3.03
C GLY A 295 -3.00 -13.71 -3.52
N THR A 296 -3.66 -12.69 -4.04
CA THR A 296 -5.04 -12.75 -4.55
C THR A 296 -5.12 -13.11 -6.04
N GLU A 297 -3.98 -13.08 -6.74
CA GLU A 297 -3.86 -13.27 -8.18
C GLU A 297 -4.73 -12.33 -9.03
N SER A 298 -5.16 -11.18 -8.50
CA SER A 298 -6.09 -10.25 -9.14
C SER A 298 -5.42 -9.00 -9.72
N SER A 299 -4.21 -8.67 -9.28
CA SER A 299 -3.48 -7.49 -9.72
C SER A 299 -2.91 -7.63 -11.12
N VAL A 300 -2.96 -6.54 -11.89
CA VAL A 300 -2.25 -6.43 -13.17
C VAL A 300 -0.73 -6.26 -13.00
N PHE A 301 -0.29 -5.87 -11.81
CA PHE A 301 1.12 -5.69 -11.44
C PHE A 301 1.68 -6.89 -10.66
N ARG A 302 0.93 -8.01 -10.59
CA ARG A 302 1.38 -9.23 -9.92
C ARG A 302 2.79 -9.62 -10.40
N ASP A 303 3.66 -9.90 -9.44
CA ASP A 303 5.05 -10.32 -9.65
C ASP A 303 5.92 -9.28 -10.36
N SER A 304 5.51 -8.01 -10.34
CA SER A 304 6.32 -6.91 -10.84
C SER A 304 7.31 -6.45 -9.78
N ALA A 305 8.53 -6.15 -10.22
CA ALA A 305 9.52 -5.49 -9.37
C ALA A 305 9.30 -3.98 -9.37
N PHE A 306 9.64 -3.36 -8.26
CA PHE A 306 9.64 -1.92 -8.05
C PHE A 306 11.02 -1.51 -7.54
N LYS A 307 11.47 -0.32 -7.93
CA LYS A 307 12.73 0.28 -7.51
C LYS A 307 12.46 1.61 -6.82
N CYS A 308 13.12 1.83 -5.69
CA CYS A 308 13.09 3.08 -4.97
C CYS A 308 13.90 4.14 -5.73
N THR A 309 13.27 5.29 -5.99
CA THR A 309 13.84 6.43 -6.70
C THR A 309 13.70 7.69 -5.85
N GLU A 310 14.30 8.80 -6.29
CA GLU A 310 14.14 10.10 -5.63
C GLU A 310 12.68 10.57 -5.55
N ASN A 311 11.81 10.08 -6.44
CA ASN A 311 10.39 10.39 -6.50
C ASN A 311 9.50 9.29 -5.88
N GLY A 312 10.08 8.38 -5.10
CA GLY A 312 9.37 7.23 -4.51
C GLY A 312 9.54 5.94 -5.31
N TRP A 313 8.72 4.94 -4.98
CA TRP A 313 8.72 3.64 -5.67
C TRP A 313 8.24 3.76 -7.11
N ALA A 314 8.96 3.16 -8.05
CA ALA A 314 8.60 3.11 -9.47
C ALA A 314 8.70 1.67 -10.00
N PRO A 315 7.83 1.26 -10.96
CA PRO A 315 7.97 -0.03 -11.62
C PRO A 315 9.36 -0.20 -12.23
N TYR A 316 9.92 -1.39 -12.04
CA TYR A 316 11.25 -1.75 -12.52
C TYR A 316 11.15 -3.00 -13.38
N SER A 317 11.52 -2.84 -14.65
CA SER A 317 11.52 -3.94 -15.61
C SER A 317 12.93 -4.14 -16.15
N ASN A 318 13.33 -5.40 -16.17
CA ASN A 318 14.54 -5.92 -16.77
C ASN A 318 14.27 -7.38 -17.20
N ASN A 319 15.30 -8.04 -17.72
CA ASN A 319 15.21 -9.45 -18.08
C ASN A 319 15.59 -10.40 -16.91
N GLU A 320 15.64 -9.89 -15.68
CA GLU A 320 15.95 -10.72 -14.51
C GLU A 320 14.73 -11.53 -14.09
N VAL A 321 14.98 -12.71 -13.54
CA VAL A 321 13.96 -13.56 -12.94
C VAL A 321 14.10 -13.45 -11.44
N TYR A 322 13.05 -13.05 -10.73
CA TYR A 322 13.09 -12.90 -9.28
C TYR A 322 12.68 -14.17 -8.56
N SER A 323 13.34 -14.46 -7.45
CA SER A 323 13.05 -15.61 -6.62
C SER A 323 11.95 -15.31 -5.61
N LYS A 324 11.03 -16.27 -5.46
CA LYS A 324 10.01 -16.30 -4.40
C LYS A 324 10.23 -17.46 -3.42
N SER A 325 11.30 -18.25 -3.62
CA SER A 325 11.57 -19.45 -2.82
C SER A 325 12.51 -19.19 -1.64
N VAL A 326 13.19 -18.04 -1.61
CA VAL A 326 14.02 -17.65 -0.47
C VAL A 326 13.14 -16.93 0.54
N GLU A 327 13.03 -17.50 1.75
CA GLU A 327 12.22 -16.93 2.84
C GLU A 327 12.87 -15.69 3.47
N ASP A 328 14.19 -15.65 3.52
CA ASP A 328 14.93 -14.52 4.09
C ASP A 328 14.85 -13.29 3.18
N GLU A 329 14.73 -12.10 3.77
CA GLU A 329 14.78 -10.86 3.01
C GLU A 329 16.21 -10.61 2.44
N CYS A 330 16.26 -10.09 1.22
CA CYS A 330 17.50 -9.55 0.65
C CYS A 330 17.69 -8.12 1.15
N THR A 331 18.79 -7.87 1.83
CA THR A 331 19.12 -6.62 2.53
C THR A 331 20.57 -6.25 2.24
N ALA A 332 21.01 -5.08 2.71
CA ALA A 332 22.40 -4.67 2.57
C ALA A 332 23.38 -5.59 3.34
N GLU A 333 22.92 -6.30 4.37
CA GLU A 333 23.78 -7.16 5.20
C GLU A 333 24.17 -8.46 4.49
N ASN A 334 23.31 -8.96 3.61
CA ASN A 334 23.51 -10.17 2.82
C ASN A 334 23.63 -9.88 1.31
N GLU A 335 23.97 -8.65 0.94
CA GLU A 335 24.20 -8.27 -0.46
C GLU A 335 25.30 -9.16 -1.08
N GLY A 336 24.98 -9.77 -2.23
CA GLY A 336 25.85 -10.72 -2.92
C GLY A 336 25.83 -12.14 -2.34
N GLU A 337 25.15 -12.40 -1.21
CA GLU A 337 24.96 -13.76 -0.69
C GLU A 337 24.26 -14.64 -1.73
N VAL A 338 24.68 -15.90 -1.84
CA VAL A 338 24.08 -16.89 -2.75
C VAL A 338 23.39 -17.98 -1.93
N LYS A 339 22.10 -18.18 -2.19
CA LYS A 339 21.29 -19.23 -1.57
C LYS A 339 20.80 -20.24 -2.60
N VAL A 340 20.96 -21.51 -2.26
CA VAL A 340 20.45 -22.64 -3.03
C VAL A 340 19.23 -23.20 -2.29
N VAL A 341 18.08 -23.19 -2.95
CA VAL A 341 16.81 -23.65 -2.37
C VAL A 341 16.18 -24.70 -3.26
N TRP A 342 15.90 -25.88 -2.69
CA TRP A 342 15.14 -26.93 -3.37
C TRP A 342 13.66 -26.54 -3.43
N VAL A 343 13.12 -26.43 -4.64
CA VAL A 343 11.72 -26.10 -4.87
C VAL A 343 10.96 -27.31 -5.39
N GLY A 344 9.77 -27.56 -4.82
CA GLY A 344 8.90 -28.67 -5.19
C GLY A 344 9.11 -29.91 -4.35
N ASN A 345 8.35 -30.97 -4.66
CA ASN A 345 8.43 -32.22 -3.91
C ASN A 345 9.72 -33.00 -4.22
N PRO A 346 10.14 -33.95 -3.38
CA PRO A 346 11.36 -34.73 -3.60
C PRO A 346 11.41 -35.51 -4.92
N LYS A 347 10.25 -35.83 -5.52
CA LYS A 347 10.16 -36.61 -6.77
C LYS A 347 10.42 -35.77 -8.01
N TYR A 348 9.93 -34.53 -8.06
CA TYR A 348 9.96 -33.67 -9.25
C TYR A 348 10.60 -32.29 -9.02
N GLY A 349 11.09 -32.02 -7.82
CA GLY A 349 11.70 -30.75 -7.48
C GLY A 349 13.05 -30.53 -8.16
N TYR A 350 13.59 -29.34 -7.94
CA TYR A 350 14.87 -28.91 -8.47
C TYR A 350 15.46 -27.79 -7.61
N ASP A 351 16.77 -27.59 -7.70
CA ASP A 351 17.45 -26.48 -7.01
C ASP A 351 17.26 -25.15 -7.76
N THR A 352 16.97 -24.11 -6.99
CA THR A 352 17.03 -22.71 -7.42
C THR A 352 18.27 -22.06 -6.86
N TYR A 353 18.99 -21.31 -7.69
CA TYR A 353 20.20 -20.59 -7.33
C TYR A 353 19.88 -19.10 -7.35
N ASN A 354 20.02 -18.45 -6.20
CA ASN A 354 19.53 -17.10 -6.00
C ASN A 354 20.64 -16.25 -5.39
N ARG A 355 20.88 -15.06 -5.93
CA ARG A 355 21.82 -14.08 -5.37
C ARG A 355 21.06 -12.87 -4.87
N CYS A 356 21.38 -12.39 -3.67
CA CYS A 356 20.81 -11.15 -3.17
C CYS A 356 21.47 -9.98 -3.90
N GLU A 357 20.65 -9.18 -4.58
CA GLU A 357 21.08 -8.02 -5.34
C GLU A 357 20.12 -6.86 -5.11
N SER A 358 20.60 -5.80 -4.46
CA SER A 358 19.90 -4.54 -4.29
C SER A 358 18.47 -4.70 -3.78
N GLY A 359 18.26 -5.53 -2.75
CA GLY A 359 16.95 -5.76 -2.13
C GLY A 359 16.10 -6.88 -2.73
N LEU A 360 16.56 -7.53 -3.82
CA LEU A 360 15.88 -8.67 -4.42
C LEU A 360 16.77 -9.90 -4.54
N TRP A 361 16.18 -11.07 -4.32
CA TRP A 361 16.78 -12.34 -4.69
C TRP A 361 16.62 -12.55 -6.20
N VAL A 362 17.70 -12.38 -6.94
CA VAL A 362 17.75 -12.59 -8.39
C VAL A 362 18.13 -14.04 -8.67
N ARG A 363 17.30 -14.72 -9.47
CA ARG A 363 17.50 -16.12 -9.85
C ARG A 363 18.51 -16.19 -11.00
N GLY A 364 19.55 -16.98 -10.78
CA GLY A 364 20.54 -17.32 -11.79
C GLY A 364 20.59 -18.84 -12.03
N ASN A 365 21.79 -19.32 -12.32
CA ASN A 365 22.08 -20.75 -12.46
C ASN A 365 23.15 -21.18 -11.44
N ILE A 366 23.58 -22.44 -11.53
CA ILE A 366 24.57 -23.03 -10.60
C ILE A 366 25.92 -22.31 -10.58
N SER A 367 26.24 -21.48 -11.59
CA SER A 367 27.46 -20.66 -11.64
C SER A 367 27.56 -19.66 -10.49
N LEU A 368 26.44 -19.25 -9.90
CA LEU A 368 26.44 -18.37 -8.73
C LEU A 368 27.19 -18.99 -7.53
N THR A 369 27.32 -20.32 -7.48
CA THR A 369 28.04 -21.01 -6.41
C THR A 369 29.55 -21.08 -6.63
N CYS A 370 30.07 -20.53 -7.72
CA CYS A 370 31.50 -20.47 -8.01
C CYS A 370 32.18 -19.36 -7.19
N ASP A 371 33.32 -19.67 -6.57
CA ASP A 371 34.10 -18.68 -5.82
C ASP A 371 34.61 -17.58 -6.76
N THR A 372 34.54 -16.33 -6.32
CA THR A 372 35.02 -15.16 -7.06
C THR A 372 36.27 -14.55 -6.44
N THR A 373 36.79 -15.14 -5.36
CA THR A 373 37.97 -14.65 -4.63
C THR A 373 39.25 -15.06 -5.35
N GLY A 374 40.04 -14.09 -5.79
CA GLY A 374 41.37 -14.34 -6.39
C GLY A 374 41.35 -14.96 -7.79
N VAL A 375 40.18 -15.05 -8.43
CA VAL A 375 40.04 -15.56 -9.79
C VAL A 375 40.31 -14.46 -10.83
N GLN A 376 40.86 -14.86 -11.98
CA GLN A 376 41.16 -13.98 -13.11
C GLN A 376 40.31 -14.33 -14.32
N VAL A 377 40.11 -13.35 -15.21
CA VAL A 377 39.33 -13.56 -16.44
C VAL A 377 39.92 -14.73 -17.22
N GLY A 378 39.07 -15.71 -17.55
CA GLY A 378 39.46 -16.95 -18.22
C GLY A 378 39.69 -18.17 -17.32
N ASP A 379 39.63 -18.01 -15.98
CA ASP A 379 39.64 -19.13 -15.04
C ASP A 379 38.36 -19.97 -15.15
N LEU A 380 38.43 -21.23 -14.69
CA LEU A 380 37.34 -22.21 -14.84
C LEU A 380 36.68 -22.54 -13.51
N CYS A 381 35.36 -22.70 -13.53
CA CYS A 381 34.58 -23.27 -12.45
C CYS A 381 33.79 -24.47 -12.97
N ARG A 382 33.97 -25.64 -12.34
CA ARG A 382 33.23 -26.85 -12.67
C ARG A 382 32.21 -27.13 -11.57
N LYS A 383 30.97 -27.40 -11.97
CA LYS A 383 29.87 -27.71 -11.04
C LYS A 383 29.11 -28.93 -11.50
N THR A 384 28.76 -29.77 -10.54
CA THR A 384 27.89 -30.93 -10.77
C THR A 384 26.50 -30.55 -10.26
N GLY A 385 25.51 -30.61 -11.13
CA GLY A 385 24.12 -30.36 -10.76
C GLY A 385 23.53 -31.51 -9.94
N THR A 386 22.33 -31.27 -9.44
CA THR A 386 21.53 -32.25 -8.70
C THR A 386 20.44 -32.84 -9.59
N ILE A 387 19.97 -34.03 -9.24
CA ILE A 387 18.83 -34.69 -9.90
C ILE A 387 17.80 -35.09 -8.85
N ASN A 388 16.52 -35.10 -9.24
CA ASN A 388 15.45 -35.54 -8.34
C ASN A 388 15.33 -37.06 -8.26
N ILE A 389 14.53 -37.55 -7.30
CA ILE A 389 14.34 -39.00 -7.07
C ILE A 389 13.83 -39.71 -8.33
N PHE A 390 13.00 -39.05 -9.14
CA PHE A 390 12.50 -39.63 -10.38
C PHE A 390 13.64 -39.86 -11.38
N GLN A 391 14.47 -38.86 -11.64
CA GLN A 391 15.64 -38.96 -12.51
C GLN A 391 16.68 -39.96 -11.99
N ALA A 392 16.91 -39.98 -10.67
CA ALA A 392 17.78 -40.97 -10.04
C ALA A 392 17.26 -42.40 -10.27
N GLY A 393 15.95 -42.62 -10.18
CA GLY A 393 15.31 -43.90 -10.50
C GLY A 393 15.42 -44.31 -11.97
N MET A 394 15.74 -43.39 -12.88
CA MET A 394 16.03 -43.67 -14.29
C MET A 394 17.53 -43.88 -14.56
N ASN A 395 18.38 -43.92 -13.52
CA ASN A 395 19.85 -43.93 -13.65
C ASN A 395 20.39 -42.76 -14.51
N ALA A 396 19.76 -41.59 -14.42
CA ALA A 396 20.27 -40.40 -15.10
C ALA A 396 21.64 -39.99 -14.51
N ALA A 397 22.60 -39.66 -15.37
CA ALA A 397 23.87 -39.09 -14.93
C ALA A 397 23.64 -37.67 -14.38
N LEU A 398 24.47 -37.27 -13.40
CA LEU A 398 24.46 -35.90 -12.91
C LEU A 398 24.97 -34.96 -14.02
N PRO A 399 24.27 -33.85 -14.30
CA PRO A 399 24.74 -32.91 -15.30
C PRO A 399 26.02 -32.21 -14.79
N GLU A 400 27.04 -32.14 -15.63
CA GLU A 400 28.27 -31.39 -15.36
C GLU A 400 28.24 -30.07 -16.14
N TYR A 401 28.57 -28.99 -15.45
CA TYR A 401 28.63 -27.64 -16.00
C TYR A 401 30.05 -27.09 -15.87
N VAL A 402 30.51 -26.42 -16.90
CA VAL A 402 31.79 -25.70 -16.91
C VAL A 402 31.49 -24.24 -17.21
N PHE A 403 32.03 -23.36 -16.38
CA PHE A 403 31.90 -21.92 -16.51
C PHE A 403 33.28 -21.28 -16.65
N VAL A 404 33.33 -20.14 -17.32
CA VAL A 404 34.52 -19.29 -17.47
C VAL A 404 34.29 -17.97 -16.77
N TYR A 405 35.27 -17.51 -15.99
CA TYR A 405 35.17 -16.22 -15.31
C TYR A 405 35.31 -15.08 -16.33
N ALA A 406 34.28 -14.23 -16.42
CA ALA A 406 34.23 -13.09 -17.35
C ALA A 406 34.69 -11.76 -16.73
N GLY A 407 34.87 -11.73 -15.40
CA GLY A 407 35.20 -10.51 -14.64
C GLY A 407 34.03 -10.00 -13.82
N ASN A 408 34.30 -9.05 -12.91
CA ASN A 408 33.27 -8.39 -12.07
C ASN A 408 32.36 -9.35 -11.29
N GLY A 409 32.88 -10.51 -10.90
CA GLY A 409 32.10 -11.53 -10.16
C GLY A 409 31.17 -12.37 -11.03
N ILE A 410 31.28 -12.30 -12.36
CA ILE A 410 30.40 -13.00 -13.31
C ILE A 410 31.10 -14.24 -13.87
N TRP A 411 30.37 -15.36 -13.85
CA TRP A 411 30.73 -16.64 -14.45
C TRP A 411 29.77 -16.92 -15.61
N GLU A 412 30.31 -17.07 -16.81
CA GLU A 412 29.55 -17.35 -18.03
C GLU A 412 29.67 -18.83 -18.42
N ASP A 413 28.66 -19.35 -19.12
CA ASP A 413 28.71 -20.70 -19.67
C ASP A 413 29.95 -20.87 -20.56
N PHE A 414 30.59 -22.04 -20.48
CA PHE A 414 31.72 -22.35 -21.33
C PHE A 414 31.28 -22.39 -22.81
N ASP A 415 31.61 -21.32 -23.53
CA ASP A 415 31.63 -21.32 -24.99
C ASP A 415 33.07 -21.61 -25.45
N GLY A 416 33.28 -22.85 -25.90
CA GLY A 416 34.61 -23.26 -26.30
C GLY A 416 35.09 -22.63 -27.62
N LEU A 417 34.20 -21.98 -28.39
CA LEU A 417 34.58 -21.21 -29.58
C LEU A 417 34.90 -19.74 -29.26
N ALA A 418 34.66 -19.25 -28.04
CA ALA A 418 34.82 -17.85 -27.68
C ALA A 418 36.25 -17.29 -27.88
N LYS A 419 37.28 -18.14 -27.77
CA LYS A 419 38.68 -17.76 -28.04
C LYS A 419 39.14 -18.04 -29.49
N MET A 420 38.25 -18.50 -30.37
CA MET A 420 38.59 -18.82 -31.75
C MET A 420 38.66 -17.54 -32.60
N THR A 421 39.87 -17.07 -32.89
CA THR A 421 40.09 -15.86 -33.71
C THR A 421 40.22 -16.15 -35.20
N LYS A 422 40.44 -17.42 -35.57
CA LYS A 422 40.64 -17.86 -36.96
C LYS A 422 39.30 -18.22 -37.60
N GLN A 423 39.02 -17.69 -38.80
CA GLN A 423 37.83 -18.10 -39.56
C GLN A 423 38.09 -19.43 -40.28
N CYS A 424 37.12 -20.36 -40.23
CA CYS A 424 37.15 -21.61 -40.98
C CYS A 424 36.72 -21.34 -42.43
N THR A 425 37.57 -21.66 -43.39
CA THR A 425 37.42 -21.43 -44.83
C THR A 425 37.88 -22.67 -45.61
N ALA A 426 37.59 -22.73 -46.92
CA ALA A 426 38.02 -23.85 -47.76
C ALA A 426 39.56 -24.02 -47.83
N GLU A 427 40.34 -23.00 -47.46
CA GLU A 427 41.81 -23.05 -47.46
C GLU A 427 42.41 -23.71 -46.22
N ASN A 428 41.63 -23.80 -45.13
CA ASN A 428 42.04 -24.40 -43.86
C ASN A 428 41.10 -25.53 -43.42
N GLU A 429 40.42 -26.16 -44.38
CA GLU A 429 39.65 -27.38 -44.16
C GLU A 429 40.56 -28.47 -43.58
N ASP A 430 40.04 -29.22 -42.60
CA ASP A 430 40.77 -30.21 -41.80
C ASP A 430 41.85 -29.66 -40.84
N ASP A 431 42.08 -28.35 -40.79
CA ASP A 431 42.96 -27.77 -39.75
C ASP A 431 42.41 -28.09 -38.36
N MET A 432 43.34 -28.38 -37.44
CA MET A 432 43.04 -28.58 -36.03
C MET A 432 43.59 -27.42 -35.21
N GLU A 433 42.74 -26.83 -34.38
CA GLU A 433 43.13 -25.81 -33.41
C GLU A 433 42.99 -26.35 -32.00
N LYS A 434 44.01 -26.11 -31.17
CA LYS A 434 44.01 -26.49 -29.76
C LYS A 434 43.88 -25.23 -28.93
N ILE A 435 42.76 -25.09 -28.22
CA ILE A 435 42.55 -23.98 -27.30
C ILE A 435 42.58 -24.50 -25.86
N VAL A 436 43.34 -23.82 -25.00
CA VAL A 436 43.42 -24.12 -23.57
C VAL A 436 42.75 -23.02 -22.76
N TYR A 437 41.84 -23.44 -21.88
CA TYR A 437 41.12 -22.59 -20.92
C TYR A 437 41.57 -22.93 -19.49
N GLY A 438 41.41 -21.97 -18.57
CA GLY A 438 41.84 -22.12 -17.17
C GLY A 438 43.34 -21.91 -16.94
N ARG A 439 43.76 -22.13 -15.69
CA ARG A 439 45.14 -21.93 -15.21
C ARG A 439 45.53 -23.00 -14.19
N GLY A 440 46.83 -23.29 -14.11
CA GLY A 440 47.40 -24.21 -13.13
C GLY A 440 46.85 -25.62 -13.32
N ASP A 441 46.38 -26.22 -12.22
CA ASP A 441 45.87 -27.59 -12.22
C ASP A 441 44.42 -27.71 -12.74
N ASN A 442 43.71 -26.59 -12.92
CA ASN A 442 42.32 -26.56 -13.40
C ASN A 442 42.25 -26.01 -14.83
N THR A 443 42.75 -26.79 -15.79
CA THR A 443 42.71 -26.44 -17.22
C THR A 443 41.73 -27.31 -17.99
N LEU A 444 41.19 -26.78 -19.08
CA LEU A 444 40.38 -27.51 -20.05
C LEU A 444 41.00 -27.29 -21.44
N THR A 445 41.40 -28.38 -22.08
CA THR A 445 41.90 -28.34 -23.46
C THR A 445 40.77 -28.79 -24.37
N VAL A 446 40.42 -27.95 -25.34
CA VAL A 446 39.46 -28.30 -26.39
C VAL A 446 40.15 -28.27 -27.74
N PHE A 447 39.86 -29.27 -28.55
CA PHE A 447 40.37 -29.42 -29.90
C PHE A 447 39.22 -29.17 -30.87
N TYR A 448 39.44 -28.25 -31.79
CA TYR A 448 38.48 -27.90 -32.84
C TYR A 448 39.00 -28.36 -34.19
N LYS A 449 38.10 -28.78 -35.06
CA LYS A 449 38.42 -29.09 -36.45
C LYS A 449 37.58 -28.21 -37.38
N CYS A 450 38.22 -27.58 -38.36
CA CYS A 450 37.52 -26.85 -39.41
C CYS A 450 36.90 -27.85 -40.39
N THR A 451 35.56 -27.88 -40.47
CA THR A 451 34.82 -28.76 -41.39
C THR A 451 33.66 -27.98 -42.01
N GLY A 452 33.59 -27.94 -43.34
CA GLY A 452 32.46 -27.35 -44.06
C GLY A 452 32.24 -25.86 -43.78
N GLY A 453 33.32 -25.11 -43.50
CA GLY A 453 33.26 -23.67 -43.21
C GLY A 453 32.87 -23.30 -41.77
N ALA A 454 32.80 -24.28 -40.86
CA ALA A 454 32.62 -24.04 -39.42
C ALA A 454 33.67 -24.79 -38.58
N TRP A 455 34.04 -24.22 -37.44
CA TRP A 455 34.81 -24.93 -36.41
C TRP A 455 33.84 -25.78 -35.58
N THR A 456 34.12 -27.08 -35.49
CA THR A 456 33.34 -28.06 -34.71
C THR A 456 34.18 -28.77 -33.67
#